data_AF-A0A3L8RU95-F1
#
_entry.id   AF-A0A3L8RU95-F1
#
_cell.length_a   1.000
_cell.length_b   1.000
_cell.length_c   1.000
_cell.angle_alpha   90.00
_cell.angle_beta   90.00
_cell.angle_gamma   90.00
#
_symmetry.space_group_name_H-M   'P 1'
#
loop_
_entity.id
_entity.type
_entity.pdbx_description
1 polymer ?
#
loop_
_entity_poly.entity_id
_entity_poly.type
_entity_poly.pdbx_seq_one_letter_code
_entity_poly.pdbx_strand_id
1 'polypeptide(L)'
;MEPAEVEFLAEKELVTIVPNFSLDRIHLIGGDLGPFNPGLPVEVPVWLAINLKQKQKCRLIPPEWMDVGKLEEIRDQERKEDTFTPMPSPYYMELTKLLLNYFVRQQEAHAKLDNLTLMEINSTRTFLTQALDHMYKLRTNFQPGESSHSQDF
;
A
#
# COMPACT_ATOMS: atom_id res chain seq x y z
N MET A 1 7.63 -1.02 -14.85
CA MET A 1 7.11 0.06 -14.00
C MET A 1 8.11 0.29 -12.90
N GLU A 2 8.50 1.54 -12.71
CA GLU A 2 9.37 1.97 -11.62
C GLU A 2 8.60 1.89 -10.28
N PRO A 3 9.26 1.64 -9.13
CA PRO A 3 8.59 1.63 -7.82
C PRO A 3 7.79 2.91 -7.53
N ALA A 4 8.27 4.05 -8.03
CA ALA A 4 7.58 5.34 -7.91
C ALA A 4 6.26 5.40 -8.70
N GLU A 5 6.16 4.71 -9.85
CA GLU A 5 4.93 4.66 -10.63
C GLU A 5 3.87 3.82 -9.93
N VAL A 6 4.28 2.73 -9.28
CA VAL A 6 3.36 1.88 -8.49
C VAL A 6 2.85 2.64 -7.27
N GLU A 7 3.73 3.36 -6.58
CA GLU A 7 3.35 4.23 -5.46
C GLU A 7 2.35 5.31 -5.90
N PHE A 8 2.57 5.96 -7.05
CA PHE A 8 1.63 6.93 -7.62
C PHE A 8 0.27 6.33 -7.98
N LEU A 9 0.24 5.07 -8.43
CA LEU A 9 -1.03 4.38 -8.70
C LEU A 9 -1.76 4.03 -7.40
N ALA A 10 -1.04 3.56 -6.39
CA ALA A 10 -1.58 3.25 -5.07
C ALA A 10 -2.16 4.48 -4.37
N GLU A 11 -1.63 5.68 -4.64
CA GLU A 11 -2.14 6.94 -4.09
C GLU A 11 -3.58 7.28 -4.51
N LYS A 12 -4.10 6.63 -5.56
CA LYS A 12 -5.48 6.79 -6.03
C LYS A 12 -6.50 6.01 -5.21
N GLU A 13 -6.05 5.03 -4.43
CA GLU A 13 -6.91 4.25 -3.55
C GLU A 13 -7.61 5.17 -2.53
N LEU A 14 -8.81 4.78 -2.14
CA LEU A 14 -9.63 5.53 -1.19
C LEU A 14 -9.33 5.08 0.24
N VAL A 15 -9.21 6.06 1.14
CA VAL A 15 -9.05 5.85 2.57
C VAL A 15 -9.96 6.78 3.34
N THR A 16 -10.39 6.33 4.52
CA THR A 16 -11.26 7.12 5.38
C THR A 16 -10.45 8.05 6.27
N ILE A 17 -10.83 9.33 6.30
CA ILE A 17 -10.28 10.33 7.22
C ILE A 17 -11.39 10.94 8.07
N VAL A 18 -11.02 11.45 9.25
CA VAL A 18 -11.86 12.32 10.06
C VAL A 18 -11.23 13.71 10.05
N PRO A 19 -11.80 14.68 9.31
CA PRO A 19 -11.26 16.04 9.25
C PRO A 19 -11.57 16.80 10.53
N ASN A 20 -10.79 17.85 10.80
CA ASN A 20 -11.03 18.81 11.89
C ASN A 20 -11.39 20.21 11.35
N PHE A 21 -11.73 20.29 10.07
CA PHE A 21 -12.10 21.53 9.38
C PHE A 21 -13.41 21.34 8.62
N SER A 22 -14.06 22.47 8.32
CA SER A 22 -15.25 22.51 7.47
C SER A 22 -14.86 22.97 6.08
N LEU A 23 -15.33 22.28 5.05
CA LEU A 23 -15.19 22.68 3.65
C LEU A 23 -16.32 22.06 2.82
N ASP A 24 -16.90 22.85 1.93
CA ASP A 24 -17.92 22.38 0.99
C ASP A 24 -17.34 21.38 -0.02
N ARG A 25 -18.20 20.80 -0.87
CA ARG A 25 -17.76 19.86 -1.91
C ARG A 25 -16.74 20.51 -2.85
N ILE A 26 -15.69 19.75 -3.14
CA ILE A 26 -14.68 20.10 -4.13
C ILE A 26 -14.95 19.25 -5.37
N HIS A 27 -15.13 19.90 -6.52
CA HIS A 27 -15.29 19.23 -7.81
C HIS A 27 -13.93 19.09 -8.48
N LEU A 28 -13.38 17.88 -8.53
CA LEU A 28 -12.12 17.57 -9.22
C LEU A 28 -12.40 16.91 -10.57
N ILE A 29 -11.42 16.93 -11.47
CA ILE A 29 -11.48 16.21 -12.76
C ILE A 29 -11.74 14.70 -12.53
N GLY A 30 -11.18 14.15 -11.45
CA GLY A 30 -11.33 12.74 -11.07
C GLY A 30 -12.56 12.42 -10.22
N GLY A 31 -13.45 13.39 -9.98
CA GLY A 31 -14.66 13.20 -9.16
C GLY A 31 -14.81 14.24 -8.05
N ASP A 32 -15.95 14.17 -7.36
CA ASP A 32 -16.29 15.08 -6.28
C ASP A 32 -15.80 14.56 -4.93
N LEU A 33 -15.24 15.45 -4.11
CA LEU A 33 -14.79 15.13 -2.75
C LEU A 33 -15.50 15.98 -1.70
N GLY A 34 -15.77 15.39 -0.54
CA GLY A 34 -16.48 16.05 0.56
C GLY A 34 -18.00 15.93 0.45
N PRO A 35 -18.77 16.71 1.23
CA PRO A 35 -18.32 17.81 2.09
C PRO A 35 -17.46 17.33 3.26
N PHE A 36 -16.50 18.15 3.67
CA PHE A 36 -15.67 17.91 4.84
C PHE A 36 -16.34 18.56 6.05
N ASN A 37 -16.79 17.74 7.00
CA ASN A 37 -17.41 18.19 8.22
C ASN A 37 -16.55 17.73 9.42
N PRO A 38 -16.20 18.63 10.35
CA PRO A 38 -15.39 18.27 11.50
C PRO A 38 -15.97 17.07 12.27
N GLY A 39 -15.14 16.06 12.53
CA GLY A 39 -15.53 14.88 13.30
C GLY A 39 -16.34 13.83 12.53
N LEU A 40 -16.75 14.09 11.28
CA LEU A 40 -17.46 13.10 10.46
C LEU A 40 -16.50 12.39 9.49
N PRO A 41 -16.50 11.04 9.45
CA PRO A 41 -15.68 10.29 8.50
C PRO A 41 -16.04 10.63 7.04
N VAL A 42 -15.02 10.76 6.20
CA VAL A 42 -15.15 10.98 4.76
C VAL A 42 -14.09 10.19 4.01
N GLU A 43 -14.47 9.59 2.89
CA GLU A 43 -13.54 8.88 2.00
C GLU A 43 -12.84 9.86 1.06
N VAL A 44 -11.52 9.74 1.00
CA VAL A 44 -10.69 10.56 0.11
C VAL A 44 -9.55 9.71 -0.47
N PRO A 45 -8.99 10.10 -1.62
CA PRO A 45 -7.78 9.48 -2.12
C PRO A 45 -6.61 9.60 -1.13
N VAL A 46 -5.73 8.60 -1.12
CA VAL A 46 -4.56 8.52 -0.25
C VAL A 46 -3.65 9.76 -0.37
N TRP A 47 -3.40 10.27 -1.59
CA TRP A 47 -2.59 11.48 -1.77
C TRP A 47 -3.17 12.68 -1.01
N LEU A 48 -4.50 12.82 -0.97
CA LEU A 48 -5.17 13.91 -0.28
C LEU A 48 -5.15 13.68 1.23
N ALA A 49 -5.44 12.44 1.66
CA ALA A 49 -5.37 12.06 3.07
C ALA A 49 -3.99 12.38 3.67
N ILE A 50 -2.92 12.01 2.96
CA ILE A 50 -1.54 12.30 3.37
C ILE A 50 -1.29 13.81 3.43
N ASN A 51 -1.71 14.57 2.41
CA ASN A 51 -1.53 16.01 2.40
C ASN A 51 -2.23 16.71 3.57
N LEU A 52 -3.47 16.31 3.86
CA LEU A 52 -4.25 16.83 4.99
C LEU A 52 -3.65 16.40 6.32
N LYS A 53 -3.13 15.18 6.42
CA LYS A 53 -2.45 14.67 7.61
C LYS A 53 -1.17 15.43 7.92
N GLN A 54 -0.33 15.70 6.93
CA GLN A 54 0.88 16.52 7.08
C GLN A 54 0.57 17.93 7.59
N LYS A 55 -0.59 18.49 7.22
CA LYS A 55 -1.10 19.78 7.69
C LYS A 55 -1.85 19.72 9.02
N GLN A 56 -1.88 18.55 9.68
CA GLN A 56 -2.61 18.31 10.93
C GLN A 56 -4.11 18.65 10.83
N LYS A 57 -4.70 18.45 9.64
CA LYS A 57 -6.11 18.76 9.36
C LYS A 57 -7.06 17.56 9.41
N CYS A 58 -6.53 16.37 9.64
CA CYS A 58 -7.34 15.17 9.77
C CYS A 58 -6.66 14.11 10.63
N ARG A 59 -7.48 13.22 11.16
CA ARG A 59 -7.07 11.93 11.68
C ARG A 59 -7.31 10.88 10.60
N LEU A 60 -6.31 10.06 10.33
CA LEU A 60 -6.40 8.98 9.35
C LEU A 60 -6.95 7.74 10.05
N ILE A 61 -7.93 7.07 9.43
CA ILE A 61 -8.44 5.80 9.93
C ILE A 61 -7.72 4.68 9.16
N PRO A 62 -7.10 3.70 9.85
CA PRO A 62 -6.48 2.57 9.17
C PRO A 62 -7.53 1.74 8.42
N PRO A 63 -7.22 1.23 7.22
CA PRO A 63 -8.11 0.32 6.50
C PRO A 63 -8.48 -0.92 7.33
N GLU A 64 -9.65 -1.49 7.06
CA GLU A 64 -10.19 -2.60 7.83
C GLU A 64 -9.32 -3.87 7.81
N TRP A 65 -8.49 -4.04 6.77
CA TRP A 65 -7.54 -5.15 6.64
C TRP A 65 -6.23 -4.91 7.41
N MET A 66 -5.94 -3.68 7.82
CA MET A 66 -4.73 -3.30 8.56
C MET A 66 -4.88 -3.55 10.07
N ASP A 67 -5.73 -4.49 10.45
CA ASP A 67 -5.91 -4.93 11.83
C ASP A 67 -4.97 -6.11 12.14
N VAL A 68 -4.39 -6.12 13.33
CA VAL A 68 -3.42 -7.15 13.74
C VAL A 68 -4.03 -8.54 13.68
N GLY A 69 -5.27 -8.72 14.15
CA GLY A 69 -5.92 -10.03 14.19
C GLY A 69 -6.17 -10.59 12.78
N LYS A 70 -6.59 -9.74 11.85
CA LYS A 70 -6.81 -10.15 10.45
C LYS A 70 -5.50 -10.43 9.72
N LEU A 71 -4.47 -9.63 9.96
CA LEU A 71 -3.16 -9.86 9.36
C LEU A 71 -2.52 -11.17 9.86
N GLU A 72 -2.75 -11.54 11.12
CA GLU A 72 -2.35 -12.83 11.67
C GLU A 72 -3.09 -13.99 10.99
N GLU A 73 -4.39 -13.85 10.76
CA GLU A 73 -5.19 -14.85 10.04
C GLU A 73 -4.71 -15.04 8.60
N ILE A 74 -4.49 -13.94 7.86
CA ILE A 74 -3.97 -13.97 6.49
C ILE A 74 -2.58 -14.63 6.46
N ARG A 75 -1.70 -14.28 7.40
CA ARG A 75 -0.36 -14.88 7.53
C ARG A 75 -0.45 -16.39 7.77
N ASP A 76 -1.34 -16.81 8.66
CA ASP A 76 -1.48 -18.22 9.03
C ASP A 76 -2.14 -19.04 7.90
N GLN A 77 -2.99 -18.42 7.08
CA GLN A 77 -3.56 -19.04 5.89
C GLN A 77 -2.52 -19.18 4.77
N GLU A 78 -1.74 -18.13 4.48
CA GLU A 78 -0.66 -18.17 3.50
C GLU A 78 0.42 -19.22 3.85
N ARG A 79 0.64 -19.47 5.15
CA ARG A 79 1.57 -20.54 5.59
C ARG A 79 1.04 -21.96 5.40
N LYS A 80 -0.28 -22.13 5.31
CA LYS A 80 -0.93 -23.44 5.19
C LYS A 80 -1.14 -23.85 3.74
N GLU A 81 -1.29 -22.88 2.85
CA GLU A 81 -1.51 -23.12 1.43
C GLU A 81 -0.17 -23.07 0.67
N ASP A 82 0.06 -24.04 -0.22
CA ASP A 82 1.24 -24.07 -1.10
C ASP A 82 1.10 -23.13 -2.32
N THR A 83 -0.03 -22.42 -2.42
CA THR A 83 -0.38 -21.48 -3.48
C THR A 83 -0.67 -20.11 -2.90
N PHE A 84 -0.43 -19.05 -3.69
CA PHE A 84 -0.69 -17.67 -3.27
C PHE A 84 -2.15 -17.45 -2.91
N THR A 85 -2.40 -16.98 -1.69
CA THR A 85 -3.73 -16.57 -1.23
C THR A 85 -4.10 -15.19 -1.80
N PRO A 86 -5.40 -14.87 -1.93
CA PRO A 86 -5.82 -13.54 -2.34
C PRO A 86 -5.42 -12.48 -1.29
N MET A 87 -4.72 -11.45 -1.75
CA MET A 87 -4.30 -10.32 -0.92
C MET A 87 -5.46 -9.35 -0.64
N PRO A 88 -5.46 -8.63 0.51
CA PRO A 88 -6.57 -7.77 0.92
C PRO A 88 -6.73 -6.50 0.07
N SER A 89 -5.65 -6.05 -0.58
CA SER A 89 -5.67 -4.93 -1.51
C SER A 89 -4.61 -5.14 -2.59
N PRO A 90 -4.86 -4.72 -3.86
CA PRO A 90 -3.86 -4.79 -4.92
C PRO A 90 -2.56 -4.03 -4.59
N TYR A 91 -2.67 -2.96 -3.80
CA TYR A 91 -1.56 -2.07 -3.43
C TYR A 91 -1.24 -2.12 -1.93
N TYR A 92 -1.47 -3.28 -1.27
CA TYR A 92 -1.33 -3.40 0.17
C TYR A 92 0.07 -2.99 0.68
N MET A 93 1.13 -3.22 -0.11
CA MET A 93 2.50 -2.87 0.26
C MET A 93 2.71 -1.36 0.31
N GLU A 94 2.33 -0.66 -0.76
CA GLU A 94 2.45 0.78 -0.90
C GLU A 94 1.57 1.48 0.13
N LEU A 95 0.33 1.02 0.33
CA LEU A 95 -0.57 1.53 1.35
C LEU A 95 0.02 1.34 2.75
N THR A 96 0.54 0.14 3.08
CA THR A 96 1.18 -0.11 4.37
C THR A 96 2.36 0.83 4.60
N LYS A 97 3.24 0.95 3.61
CA LYS A 97 4.42 1.84 3.68
C LYS A 97 4.01 3.29 3.89
N LEU A 98 3.08 3.81 3.08
CA LEU A 98 2.63 5.20 3.17
C LEU A 98 1.96 5.46 4.52
N LEU A 99 0.95 4.67 4.88
CA LEU A 99 0.16 4.86 6.09
C LEU A 99 1.02 4.78 7.36
N LEU A 100 1.85 3.73 7.50
CA LEU A 100 2.70 3.56 8.69
C LEU A 100 3.71 4.70 8.84
N ASN A 101 4.32 5.15 7.73
CA ASN A 101 5.27 6.28 7.78
C ASN A 101 4.63 7.55 8.36
N TYR A 102 3.36 7.81 8.05
CA TYR A 102 2.66 8.99 8.56
C TYR A 102 2.05 8.79 9.96
N PHE A 103 1.62 7.58 10.32
CA PHE A 103 1.15 7.28 11.68
C PHE A 103 2.27 7.37 12.72
N VAL A 104 3.46 6.83 12.42
CA VAL A 104 4.61 6.83 13.34
C VAL A 104 5.14 8.25 13.56
N ARG A 105 5.16 9.10 12.52
CA ARG A 105 5.68 10.47 12.62
C ARG A 105 4.85 11.41 13.49
N GLN A 106 3.59 11.10 13.77
CA GLN A 106 2.69 12.00 14.53
C GLN A 106 2.31 11.50 15.94
N GLN A 107 3.00 10.48 16.48
CA GLN A 107 2.71 9.92 17.82
C GLN A 107 1.25 9.49 18.04
N GLU A 108 0.49 9.20 16.97
CA GLU A 108 -0.88 8.66 17.10
C GLU A 108 -0.91 7.15 17.31
N ALA A 109 0.24 6.48 17.17
CA ALA A 109 0.41 5.09 17.55
C ALA A 109 0.89 4.99 19.01
N HIS A 110 -0.04 5.15 19.96
CA HIS A 110 0.00 4.38 21.22
C HIS A 110 -0.48 2.93 20.98
N ALA A 111 -0.45 2.44 19.73
CA ALA A 111 -0.35 1.02 19.49
C ALA A 111 1.00 0.60 20.06
N LYS A 112 0.94 -0.15 21.17
CA LYS A 112 2.06 -0.78 21.85
C LYS A 112 2.83 -1.65 20.83
N LEU A 113 3.72 -1.02 20.07
CA LEU A 113 4.66 -1.63 19.12
C LEU A 113 5.80 -2.29 19.91
N ASP A 114 5.45 -3.06 20.93
CA ASP A 114 6.37 -4.00 21.55
C ASP A 114 6.33 -5.25 20.69
N ASN A 115 7.18 -5.27 19.64
CA ASN A 115 7.81 -6.45 18.99
C ASN A 115 7.92 -6.40 17.46
N LEU A 116 7.31 -5.44 16.75
CA LEU A 116 7.56 -5.27 15.31
C LEU A 116 8.81 -4.41 15.05
N THR A 117 9.96 -4.97 15.41
CA THR A 117 11.25 -4.41 15.00
C THR A 117 11.48 -4.70 13.52
N LEU A 118 12.28 -3.84 12.87
CA LEU A 118 12.76 -3.90 11.48
C LEU A 118 13.15 -5.30 10.94
N MET A 119 13.29 -6.32 11.81
CA MET A 119 13.41 -7.72 11.43
C MET A 119 12.20 -8.27 10.68
N GLU A 120 10.94 -7.97 11.01
CA GLU A 120 9.79 -8.56 10.28
C GLU A 120 9.63 -7.98 8.86
N ILE A 121 10.03 -6.72 8.67
CA ILE A 121 10.19 -6.11 7.34
C ILE A 121 11.36 -6.78 6.58
N ASN A 122 12.44 -7.19 7.25
CA ASN A 122 13.55 -7.91 6.62
C ASN A 122 13.24 -9.40 6.35
N SER A 123 12.47 -10.06 7.20
CA SER A 123 12.05 -11.47 7.04
C SER A 123 11.13 -11.64 5.83
N THR A 124 10.19 -10.72 5.64
CA THR A 124 9.32 -10.70 4.47
C THR A 124 10.03 -10.20 3.21
N ARG A 125 10.97 -9.23 3.34
CA ARG A 125 11.81 -8.76 2.23
C ARG A 125 12.60 -9.88 1.58
N THR A 126 13.25 -10.74 2.37
CA THR A 126 14.11 -11.80 1.79
C THR A 126 13.27 -12.80 0.98
N PHE A 127 12.12 -13.21 1.53
CA PHE A 127 11.16 -14.08 0.83
C PHE A 127 10.63 -13.44 -0.45
N LEU A 128 10.18 -12.18 -0.38
CA LEU A 128 9.67 -11.45 -1.54
C LEU A 128 10.74 -11.22 -2.61
N THR A 129 11.96 -10.87 -2.22
CA THR A 129 13.07 -10.69 -3.17
C THR A 129 13.46 -12.00 -3.85
N GLN A 130 13.44 -13.13 -3.13
CA GLN A 130 13.71 -14.44 -3.71
C GLN A 130 12.58 -14.88 -4.64
N ALA A 131 11.32 -14.72 -4.24
CA ALA A 131 10.16 -15.02 -5.08
C ALA A 131 10.16 -14.17 -6.38
N LEU A 132 10.48 -12.87 -6.27
CA LEU A 132 10.61 -11.98 -7.42
C LEU A 132 11.77 -12.37 -8.35
N ASP A 133 12.91 -12.81 -7.81
CA ASP A 133 14.07 -13.27 -8.61
C ASP A 133 13.77 -14.58 -9.36
N HIS A 134 13.07 -15.52 -8.72
CA HIS A 134 12.59 -16.74 -9.37
C HIS A 134 11.56 -16.45 -10.48
N MET A 135 10.63 -15.53 -10.24
CA MET A 135 9.65 -15.11 -11.26
C MET A 135 10.32 -14.36 -12.42
N TYR A 136 11.35 -13.55 -12.17
CA TYR A 136 12.13 -12.90 -13.23
C TYR A 136 12.86 -13.92 -14.11
N LYS A 137 13.53 -14.91 -13.51
CA LYS A 137 14.23 -15.99 -14.24
C LYS A 137 13.28 -16.84 -15.08
N LEU A 138 12.09 -17.14 -14.56
CA LEU A 138 11.05 -17.86 -15.32
C LEU A 138 10.54 -17.04 -16.50
N ARG A 139 10.42 -15.71 -16.35
CA ARG A 139 10.01 -14.80 -17.41
C ARG A 139 11.07 -14.60 -18.49
N THR A 140 12.35 -14.52 -18.12
CA THR A 140 13.45 -14.42 -19.10
C THR A 140 13.65 -15.70 -19.89
N ASN A 141 13.30 -16.86 -19.31
CA ASN A 141 13.37 -18.15 -20.00
C ASN A 141 12.20 -18.38 -21.00
N PHE A 142 11.14 -17.57 -20.93
CA PHE A 142 9.97 -17.65 -21.81
C PHE A 142 10.00 -16.63 -22.98
N GLN A 143 11.10 -15.89 -23.16
CA GLN A 143 11.39 -15.23 -24.44
C GLN A 143 12.25 -16.17 -25.30
N PRO A 144 11.66 -16.97 -26.22
CA PRO A 144 12.45 -17.60 -27.27
C PRO A 144 13.05 -16.49 -28.12
N GLY A 145 14.38 -16.54 -28.30
CA GLY A 145 15.09 -15.56 -29.12
C GLY A 145 14.49 -15.46 -30.51
N GLU A 146 14.04 -14.27 -30.89
CA GLU A 146 13.88 -13.93 -32.30
C GLU A 146 15.25 -13.63 -32.89
N SER A 147 15.71 -14.64 -33.65
CA SER A 147 16.55 -14.55 -34.85
C SER A 147 17.94 -13.93 -34.71
N SER A 148 18.91 -14.84 -34.52
CA SER A 148 20.03 -14.95 -35.43
C SER A 148 19.53 -14.97 -36.89
N HIS A 149 19.72 -13.85 -37.60
CA HIS A 149 19.89 -13.85 -39.06
C HIS A 149 21.38 -13.67 -39.35
N SER A 150 22.02 -14.76 -39.81
CA SER A 150 23.34 -14.77 -40.43
C SER A 150 23.36 -13.95 -41.72
N GLN A 151 24.45 -13.22 -41.97
CA GLN A 151 25.36 -13.42 -43.11
C GLN A 151 26.42 -12.32 -43.17
N ASP A 152 27.65 -12.67 -42.77
CA ASP A 152 28.88 -12.10 -43.32
C ASP A 152 29.61 -13.24 -44.04
N PHE A 153 29.82 -13.01 -45.35
CA PHE A 153 30.61 -13.76 -46.35
C PHE A 153 30.18 -15.18 -46.79
#